data_AF-A0A1Z8PYD4-F1
#
_entry.id   AF-A0A1Z8PYD4-F1
#
_cell.length_a   1.000
_cell.length_b   1.000
_cell.length_c   1.000
_cell.angle_alpha   90.00
_cell.angle_beta   90.00
_cell.angle_gamma   90.00
#
_symmetry.space_group_name_H-M   'P 1'
#
loop_
_entity.id
_entity.type
_entity.pdbx_description
1 polymer ?
#
loop_
_entity_poly.entity_id
_entity_poly.type
_entity_poly.pdbx_seq_one_letter_code
_entity_poly.pdbx_strand_id
1 'polypeptide(L)'
;MKLIEELRSAAIHEELPVDRFDGMSIKSRCQLISGLIGSLKNKEPHKIYGSGSHVRRTLENLISTLNPSEAFIDFQNERFQRFMDELQSAKNSPLLNGLRHWDGVDKSENEKQLIVECARLHQDIYTRSEVVNIHTPYIFTETLSNELSKCFRVQAGKTSSNLITGEVEIFHNIKDPFALANKAGALEIAHHETTHAIQFCFAMAYQSEQLQPSHPLYDDAKLFHTIESSGAYIPGYILKRTELDAYTQQPHERLAFAEGYKLSDAIIELSQ
;
A
#
# COMPACT_ATOMS: atom_id res chain seq x y z
N MET A 1 13.73 -24.55 2.08
CA MET A 1 14.04 -24.15 3.47
C MET A 1 15.53 -23.91 3.70
N LYS A 2 16.43 -24.86 3.40
CA LYS A 2 17.88 -24.70 3.63
C LYS A 2 18.48 -23.41 3.00
N LEU A 3 18.18 -23.13 1.73
CA LEU A 3 18.66 -21.93 1.03
C LEU A 3 18.21 -20.60 1.66
N ILE A 4 16.95 -20.52 2.12
CA ILE A 4 16.42 -19.27 2.72
C ILE A 4 17.14 -18.96 4.02
N GLU A 5 17.39 -19.99 4.83
CA GLU A 5 18.14 -19.86 6.09
C GLU A 5 19.61 -19.49 5.83
N GLU A 6 20.24 -20.11 4.83
CA GLU A 6 21.61 -19.76 4.41
C GLU A 6 21.70 -18.29 3.96
N LEU A 7 20.77 -17.84 3.10
CA LEU A 7 20.72 -16.45 2.65
C LEU A 7 20.38 -15.49 3.78
N ARG A 8 19.46 -15.84 4.69
CA ARG A 8 19.16 -15.02 5.86
C ARG A 8 20.39 -14.87 6.75
N SER A 9 21.10 -15.96 7.02
CA SER A 9 22.33 -15.92 7.81
C SER A 9 23.37 -15.03 7.13
N ALA A 10 23.61 -15.21 5.83
CA ALA A 10 24.56 -14.38 5.08
C ALA A 10 24.15 -12.89 5.11
N ALA A 11 22.87 -12.59 4.91
CA ALA A 11 22.32 -11.25 4.95
C ALA A 11 22.37 -10.57 6.33
N ILE A 12 22.61 -11.31 7.42
CA ILE A 12 22.89 -10.74 8.76
C ILE A 12 24.36 -10.33 8.89
N HIS A 13 25.24 -10.85 8.05
CA HIS A 13 26.68 -10.60 8.10
C HIS A 13 27.14 -9.59 7.04
N GLU A 14 26.52 -9.61 5.87
CA GLU A 14 26.89 -8.81 4.71
C GLU A 14 25.67 -8.39 3.88
N GLU A 15 25.87 -7.41 3.00
CA GLU A 15 24.86 -7.01 2.03
C GLU A 15 24.82 -8.06 0.91
N LEU A 16 23.63 -8.58 0.61
CA LEU A 16 23.47 -9.49 -0.51
C LEU A 16 23.07 -8.73 -1.77
N PRO A 17 23.81 -8.90 -2.89
CA PRO A 17 23.44 -8.31 -4.18
C PRO A 17 22.24 -9.04 -4.80
N VAL A 18 21.61 -8.38 -5.78
CA VAL A 18 20.34 -8.81 -6.41
C VAL A 18 20.43 -10.19 -7.07
N ASP A 19 21.57 -10.51 -7.71
CA ASP A 19 21.83 -11.78 -8.40
C ASP A 19 21.77 -12.99 -7.46
N ARG A 20 21.93 -12.79 -6.15
CA ARG A 20 21.75 -13.85 -5.13
C ARG A 20 20.30 -14.33 -5.03
N PHE A 21 19.35 -13.59 -5.60
CA PHE A 21 17.94 -13.93 -5.59
C PHE A 21 17.43 -14.47 -6.93
N ASP A 22 18.32 -14.61 -7.92
CA ASP A 22 17.98 -15.14 -9.23
C ASP A 22 17.45 -16.57 -9.13
N GLY A 23 16.39 -16.86 -9.89
CA GLY A 23 15.71 -18.16 -9.85
C GLY A 23 14.90 -18.42 -8.57
N MET A 24 14.89 -17.51 -7.59
CA MET A 24 14.01 -17.66 -6.42
C MET A 24 12.55 -17.37 -6.80
N SER A 25 11.66 -18.24 -6.34
CA SER A 25 10.22 -17.99 -6.39
C SER A 25 9.84 -16.73 -5.59
N ILE A 26 8.74 -16.06 -5.97
CA ILE A 26 8.19 -14.92 -5.22
C ILE A 26 7.99 -15.29 -3.75
N LYS A 27 7.44 -16.49 -3.49
CA LYS A 27 7.23 -17.03 -2.14
C LYS A 27 8.53 -17.09 -1.34
N SER A 28 9.61 -17.59 -1.92
CA SER A 28 10.91 -17.68 -1.24
C SER A 28 11.49 -16.30 -0.94
N ARG A 29 11.32 -15.34 -1.84
CA ARG A 29 11.75 -13.95 -1.63
C ARG A 29 10.96 -13.28 -0.50
N CYS A 30 9.63 -13.40 -0.49
CA CYS A 30 8.78 -12.89 0.59
C CYS A 30 9.10 -13.52 1.95
N GLN A 31 9.38 -14.83 1.98
CA GLN A 31 9.83 -15.52 3.20
C GLN A 31 11.17 -14.98 3.72
N LEU A 32 12.13 -14.71 2.82
CA LEU A 32 13.41 -14.11 3.20
C LEU A 32 13.22 -12.68 3.74
N ILE A 33 12.40 -11.85 3.08
CA ILE A 33 12.04 -10.51 3.56
C ILE A 33 11.47 -10.57 4.99
N SER A 34 10.48 -11.42 5.22
CA SER A 34 9.84 -11.61 6.54
C SER A 34 10.86 -12.05 7.60
N GLY A 35 11.77 -12.97 7.25
CA GLY A 35 12.86 -13.40 8.11
C GLY A 35 13.83 -12.27 8.50
N LEU A 36 14.23 -11.44 7.53
CA LEU A 36 15.14 -10.31 7.76
C LEU A 36 14.51 -9.19 8.58
N ILE A 37 13.20 -8.93 8.38
CA ILE A 37 12.41 -8.06 9.25
C ILE A 37 12.44 -8.58 10.69
N GLY A 38 12.27 -9.89 10.89
CA GLY A 38 12.41 -10.54 12.19
C GLY A 38 13.77 -10.29 12.83
N SER A 39 14.85 -10.48 12.08
CA SER A 39 16.23 -10.23 12.56
C SER A 39 16.46 -8.77 12.97
N LEU A 40 15.90 -7.80 12.23
CA LEU A 40 15.96 -6.38 12.59
C LEU A 40 15.18 -6.09 13.89
N LYS A 41 13.96 -6.63 14.03
CA LYS A 41 13.15 -6.48 15.25
C LYS A 41 13.86 -7.05 16.48
N ASN A 42 14.51 -8.20 16.32
CA ASN A 42 15.28 -8.87 17.37
C ASN A 42 16.66 -8.24 17.64
N LYS A 43 17.01 -7.18 16.91
CA LYS A 43 18.31 -6.48 16.96
C LYS A 43 19.50 -7.42 16.72
N GLU A 44 19.31 -8.51 15.99
CA GLU A 44 20.36 -9.51 15.70
C GLU A 44 21.63 -8.90 15.08
N PRO A 45 21.57 -8.14 13.96
CA PRO A 45 22.78 -7.56 13.38
C PRO A 45 23.43 -6.51 14.30
N HIS A 46 22.64 -5.80 15.10
CA HIS A 46 23.17 -4.80 16.05
C HIS A 46 23.98 -5.43 17.18
N LYS A 47 23.65 -6.67 17.60
CA LYS A 47 24.40 -7.41 18.62
C LYS A 47 25.81 -7.78 18.15
N ILE A 48 26.03 -7.92 16.84
CA ILE A 48 27.29 -8.39 16.26
C ILE A 48 28.09 -7.21 15.67
N TYR A 49 27.44 -6.29 14.95
CA TYR A 49 28.09 -5.27 14.12
C TYR A 49 27.81 -3.83 14.57
N GLY A 50 27.01 -3.63 15.61
CA GLY A 50 26.57 -2.29 16.06
C GLY A 50 25.62 -1.57 15.09
N SER A 51 25.28 -2.16 13.96
CA SER A 51 24.32 -1.63 12.97
C SER A 51 23.64 -2.75 12.18
N GLY A 52 22.50 -2.44 11.54
CA GLY A 52 21.78 -3.35 10.64
C GLY A 52 21.68 -2.83 9.20
N SER A 53 22.63 -2.01 8.75
CA SER A 53 22.58 -1.37 7.43
C SER A 53 22.60 -2.38 6.28
N HIS A 54 23.43 -3.42 6.38
CA HIS A 54 23.53 -4.48 5.37
C HIS A 54 22.22 -5.27 5.22
N VAL A 55 21.51 -5.56 6.31
CA VAL A 55 20.19 -6.22 6.26
C VAL A 55 19.20 -5.33 5.51
N ARG A 56 19.21 -4.02 5.78
CA ARG A 56 18.29 -3.07 5.12
C ARG A 56 18.59 -2.87 3.64
N ARG A 57 19.85 -2.81 3.24
CA ARG A 57 20.22 -2.81 1.81
C ARG A 57 19.87 -4.14 1.12
N THR A 58 20.03 -5.26 1.82
CA THR A 58 19.58 -6.57 1.32
C THR A 58 18.06 -6.58 1.12
N LEU A 59 17.31 -5.98 2.04
CA LEU A 59 15.87 -5.81 1.92
C LEU A 59 15.47 -4.93 0.73
N GLU A 60 16.17 -3.82 0.49
CA GLU A 60 16.02 -2.97 -0.70
C GLU A 60 16.26 -3.77 -1.98
N ASN A 61 17.36 -4.53 -2.04
CA ASN A 61 17.68 -5.40 -3.17
C ASN A 61 16.63 -6.49 -3.38
N LEU A 62 16.07 -7.07 -2.32
CA LEU A 62 15.00 -8.07 -2.43
C LEU A 62 13.72 -7.45 -2.99
N ILE A 63 13.33 -6.28 -2.47
CA ILE A 63 12.14 -5.55 -2.90
C ILE A 63 12.24 -5.17 -4.38
N SER A 64 13.41 -4.72 -4.85
CA SER A 64 13.56 -4.32 -6.25
C SER A 64 13.37 -5.48 -7.24
N THR A 65 13.41 -6.74 -6.77
CA THR A 65 13.06 -7.92 -7.58
C THR A 65 11.57 -8.23 -7.65
N LEU A 66 10.76 -7.60 -6.80
CA LEU A 66 9.31 -7.72 -6.80
C LEU A 66 8.78 -6.52 -7.60
N ASN A 67 8.40 -6.70 -8.85
CA ASN A 67 7.79 -5.62 -9.62
C ASN A 67 6.41 -6.06 -10.11
N PRO A 68 5.41 -5.15 -10.07
CA PRO A 68 4.17 -5.38 -10.77
C PRO A 68 4.45 -5.50 -12.28
N SER A 69 3.59 -6.22 -12.98
CA SER A 69 3.68 -6.37 -14.43
C SER A 69 3.33 -5.07 -15.14
N GLU A 70 3.78 -4.94 -16.40
CA GLU A 70 3.34 -3.85 -17.29
C GLU A 70 1.82 -3.87 -17.48
N ALA A 71 1.20 -5.06 -17.53
CA ALA A 71 -0.25 -5.21 -17.64
C ALA A 71 -1.00 -4.59 -16.43
N PHE A 72 -0.44 -4.68 -15.22
CA PHE A 72 -1.03 -4.03 -14.05
C PHE A 72 -0.90 -2.50 -14.10
N ILE A 73 0.22 -1.99 -14.61
CA ILE A 73 0.43 -0.55 -14.80
C ILE A 73 -0.54 0.00 -15.84
N ASP A 74 -0.69 -0.69 -16.97
CA ASP A 74 -1.65 -0.34 -18.03
C ASP A 74 -3.08 -0.39 -17.51
N PHE A 75 -3.41 -1.42 -16.72
CA PHE A 75 -4.68 -1.52 -16.03
C PHE A 75 -4.96 -0.30 -15.14
N GLN A 76 -4.02 0.09 -14.28
CA GLN A 76 -4.21 1.28 -13.43
C GLN A 76 -4.39 2.55 -14.26
N ASN A 77 -3.64 2.71 -15.35
CA ASN A 77 -3.80 3.86 -16.25
C ASN A 77 -5.17 3.89 -16.92
N GLU A 78 -5.68 2.74 -17.37
CA GLU A 78 -7.02 2.63 -17.93
C GLU A 78 -8.09 2.95 -16.89
N ARG A 79 -7.97 2.37 -15.68
CA ARG A 79 -8.92 2.58 -14.59
C ARG A 79 -8.91 4.02 -14.07
N PHE A 80 -7.75 4.68 -14.09
CA PHE A 80 -7.64 6.10 -13.80
C PHE A 80 -8.50 6.94 -14.74
N GLN A 81 -8.42 6.70 -16.06
CA GLN A 81 -9.24 7.45 -17.02
C GLN A 81 -10.74 7.23 -16.78
N ARG A 82 -11.14 5.97 -16.53
CA ARG A 82 -12.54 5.64 -16.19
C ARG A 82 -12.99 6.32 -14.89
N PHE A 83 -12.10 6.43 -13.91
CA PHE A 83 -12.37 7.16 -12.67
C PHE A 83 -12.61 8.64 -12.93
N MET A 84 -11.77 9.29 -13.75
CA MET A 84 -11.97 10.69 -14.10
C MET A 84 -13.30 10.90 -14.85
N ASP A 85 -13.63 10.04 -15.81
CA ASP A 85 -14.89 10.08 -16.56
C ASP A 85 -16.11 9.94 -15.63
N GLU A 86 -16.08 8.97 -14.71
CA GLU A 86 -17.17 8.76 -13.76
C GLU A 86 -17.28 9.91 -12.77
N LEU A 87 -16.17 10.46 -12.30
CA LEU A 87 -16.15 11.61 -11.39
C LEU A 87 -16.79 12.86 -12.04
N GLN A 88 -16.53 13.09 -13.33
CA GLN A 88 -17.10 14.20 -14.09
C GLN A 88 -18.57 14.00 -14.52
N SER A 89 -19.10 12.78 -14.38
CA SER A 89 -20.48 12.49 -14.78
C SER A 89 -21.51 13.31 -13.99
N ALA A 90 -22.67 13.57 -14.58
CA ALA A 90 -23.76 14.32 -13.91
C ALA A 90 -24.17 13.70 -12.56
N LYS A 91 -24.05 12.38 -12.41
CA LYS A 91 -24.33 11.65 -11.18
C LYS A 91 -23.38 12.04 -10.04
N ASN A 92 -22.10 12.26 -10.35
CA ASN A 92 -21.05 12.59 -9.38
C ASN A 92 -20.68 14.08 -9.37
N SER A 93 -21.36 14.91 -10.17
CA SER A 93 -21.21 16.38 -10.13
C SER A 93 -21.39 16.98 -8.72
N PRO A 94 -22.32 16.51 -7.86
CA PRO A 94 -22.40 16.97 -6.48
C PRO A 94 -21.14 16.70 -5.64
N LEU A 95 -20.46 15.58 -5.88
CA LEU A 95 -19.19 15.22 -5.21
C LEU A 95 -18.10 16.24 -5.58
N LEU A 96 -17.93 16.53 -6.87
CA LEU A 96 -17.01 17.58 -7.33
C LEU A 96 -17.36 18.95 -6.77
N ASN A 97 -18.64 19.32 -6.78
CA ASN A 97 -19.11 20.57 -6.20
C ASN A 97 -18.83 20.67 -4.69
N GLY A 98 -19.04 19.59 -3.94
CA GLY A 98 -18.69 19.52 -2.52
C GLY A 98 -17.20 19.73 -2.31
N LEU A 99 -16.36 19.08 -3.12
CA LEU A 99 -14.91 19.27 -3.09
C LEU A 99 -14.49 20.70 -3.46
N ARG A 100 -15.20 21.41 -4.34
CA ARG A 100 -14.92 22.83 -4.66
C ARG A 100 -15.06 23.74 -3.44
N HIS A 101 -16.09 23.48 -2.62
CA HIS A 101 -16.42 24.27 -1.43
C HIS A 101 -15.81 23.68 -0.16
N TRP A 102 -14.65 23.04 -0.28
CA TRP A 102 -13.91 22.52 0.85
C TRP A 102 -13.29 23.70 1.62
N ASP A 103 -13.93 24.08 2.72
CA ASP A 103 -13.47 25.13 3.63
C ASP A 103 -12.66 24.49 4.76
N GLY A 104 -11.39 24.20 4.49
CA GLY A 104 -10.51 23.51 5.42
C GLY A 104 -10.38 24.20 6.79
N VAL A 105 -9.75 23.48 7.72
CA VAL A 105 -9.52 23.78 9.16
C VAL A 105 -10.47 23.04 10.12
N ASP A 106 -11.64 22.55 9.68
CA ASP A 106 -12.52 21.73 10.53
C ASP A 106 -13.02 20.46 9.84
N LYS A 107 -12.84 19.29 10.47
CA LYS A 107 -13.11 17.96 9.87
C LYS A 107 -14.60 17.63 9.94
N SER A 108 -15.38 18.45 9.26
CA SER A 108 -16.83 18.30 9.25
C SER A 108 -17.21 16.91 8.74
N GLU A 109 -18.38 16.43 9.15
CA GLU A 109 -18.86 15.13 8.69
C GLU A 109 -19.06 15.10 7.17
N ASN A 110 -19.42 16.23 6.59
CA ASN A 110 -19.57 16.38 5.14
C ASN A 110 -18.23 16.18 4.39
N GLU A 111 -17.16 16.79 4.89
CA GLU A 111 -15.81 16.62 4.31
C GLU A 111 -15.34 15.16 4.32
N LYS A 112 -15.55 14.47 5.45
CA LYS A 112 -15.24 13.04 5.57
C LYS A 112 -16.06 12.23 4.57
N GLN A 113 -17.35 12.50 4.45
CA GLN A 113 -18.22 11.82 3.50
C GLN A 113 -17.77 12.02 2.05
N LEU A 114 -17.35 13.22 1.67
CA LEU A 114 -16.80 13.49 0.32
C LEU A 114 -15.54 12.65 0.06
N ILE A 115 -14.62 12.55 1.02
CA ILE A 115 -13.44 11.68 0.89
C ILE A 115 -13.87 10.23 0.70
N VAL A 116 -14.74 9.72 1.58
CA VAL A 116 -15.20 8.32 1.53
C VAL A 116 -15.90 8.02 0.22
N GLU A 117 -16.76 8.91 -0.27
CA GLU A 117 -17.48 8.72 -1.53
C GLU A 117 -16.53 8.69 -2.72
N CYS A 118 -15.54 9.59 -2.75
CA CYS A 118 -14.53 9.64 -3.80
C CYS A 118 -13.66 8.38 -3.80
N ALA A 119 -13.23 7.93 -2.62
CA ALA A 119 -12.42 6.74 -2.46
C ALA A 119 -13.21 5.44 -2.75
N ARG A 120 -14.50 5.40 -2.40
CA ARG A 120 -15.40 4.30 -2.77
C ARG A 120 -15.55 4.20 -4.29
N LEU A 121 -15.67 5.33 -4.99
CA LEU A 121 -15.70 5.37 -6.45
C LEU A 121 -14.40 4.81 -7.04
N HIS A 122 -13.25 5.17 -6.47
CA HIS A 122 -11.94 4.64 -6.86
C HIS A 122 -11.89 3.11 -6.73
N GLN A 123 -12.23 2.56 -5.56
CA GLN A 123 -12.27 1.10 -5.36
C GLN A 123 -13.25 0.41 -6.31
N ASP A 124 -14.47 0.93 -6.43
CA ASP A 124 -15.50 0.35 -7.29
C ASP A 124 -15.02 0.24 -8.74
N ILE A 125 -14.40 1.29 -9.28
CA ILE A 125 -13.95 1.30 -10.67
C ILE A 125 -12.77 0.37 -10.89
N TYR A 126 -11.83 0.31 -9.94
CA TYR A 126 -10.61 -0.47 -10.05
C TYR A 126 -10.83 -1.96 -9.77
N THR A 127 -11.92 -2.32 -9.11
CA THR A 127 -12.29 -3.72 -8.87
C THR A 127 -13.36 -4.22 -9.84
N ARG A 128 -14.08 -3.31 -10.52
CA ARG A 128 -15.20 -3.63 -11.40
C ARG A 128 -14.81 -4.65 -12.47
N SER A 129 -15.57 -5.75 -12.48
CA SER A 129 -15.47 -6.89 -13.40
C SER A 129 -14.23 -7.77 -13.22
N GLU A 130 -13.32 -7.40 -12.33
CA GLU A 130 -12.10 -8.18 -12.04
C GLU A 130 -12.30 -9.08 -10.82
N VAL A 131 -12.87 -8.50 -9.76
CA VAL A 131 -12.95 -9.13 -8.44
C VAL A 131 -14.25 -8.72 -7.73
N VAL A 132 -14.68 -9.50 -6.75
CA VAL A 132 -15.77 -9.09 -5.86
C VAL A 132 -15.27 -7.97 -4.96
N ASN A 133 -15.93 -6.80 -5.00
CA ASN A 133 -15.57 -5.69 -4.13
C ASN A 133 -15.86 -6.06 -2.66
N ILE A 134 -14.88 -5.85 -1.80
CA ILE A 134 -14.99 -6.08 -0.36
C ILE A 134 -15.48 -4.81 0.32
N HIS A 135 -16.24 -4.96 1.41
CA HIS A 135 -16.60 -3.80 2.20
C HIS A 135 -15.36 -3.24 2.90
N THR A 136 -15.02 -1.98 2.62
CA THR A 136 -13.87 -1.29 3.20
C THR A 136 -14.33 -0.08 4.01
N PRO A 137 -14.64 -0.24 5.31
CA PRO A 137 -14.97 0.88 6.18
C PRO A 137 -13.82 1.87 6.35
N TYR A 138 -14.18 3.15 6.36
CA TYR A 138 -13.31 4.27 6.68
C TYR A 138 -13.50 4.69 8.14
N ILE A 139 -12.43 4.62 8.92
CA ILE A 139 -12.40 4.89 10.35
C ILE A 139 -11.59 6.18 10.59
N PHE A 140 -12.30 7.27 10.84
CA PHE A 140 -11.68 8.56 11.17
C PHE A 140 -11.35 8.62 12.66
N THR A 141 -10.08 8.81 13.00
CA THR A 141 -9.61 8.86 14.40
C THR A 141 -8.76 10.09 14.68
N GLU A 142 -8.92 10.66 15.88
CA GLU A 142 -8.06 11.74 16.39
C GLU A 142 -6.73 11.24 16.96
N THR A 143 -6.64 9.95 17.26
CA THR A 143 -5.46 9.30 17.83
C THR A 143 -5.29 7.94 17.20
N LEU A 144 -4.13 7.68 16.60
CA LEU A 144 -3.76 6.32 16.21
C LEU A 144 -3.73 5.44 17.46
N SER A 145 -4.18 4.18 17.33
CA SER A 145 -4.05 3.21 18.42
C SER A 145 -2.58 3.14 18.88
N ASN A 146 -2.36 2.90 20.18
CA ASN A 146 -1.01 2.83 20.76
C ASN A 146 -0.10 1.73 20.17
N GLU A 147 -0.67 0.78 19.43
CA GLU A 147 0.09 -0.22 18.67
C GLU A 147 0.50 0.29 17.30
N LEU A 148 -0.28 1.20 16.70
CA LEU A 148 -0.04 1.82 15.39
C LEU A 148 0.92 3.01 15.47
N SER A 149 0.91 3.75 16.56
CA SER A 149 1.83 4.89 16.80
C SER A 149 3.31 4.47 16.91
N LYS A 150 3.57 3.18 17.16
CA LYS A 150 4.92 2.62 17.13
C LYS A 150 5.42 2.39 15.71
N CYS A 151 4.53 2.35 14.72
CA CYS A 151 4.87 1.93 13.37
C CYS A 151 5.46 3.06 12.50
N PHE A 152 5.08 4.31 12.77
CA PHE A 152 5.70 5.52 12.25
C PHE A 152 5.40 6.67 13.23
N ARG A 153 6.38 7.54 13.48
CA ARG A 153 6.04 8.89 13.96
C ARG A 153 5.53 9.64 12.73
N VAL A 154 4.22 9.91 12.70
CA VAL A 154 3.43 10.54 11.61
C VAL A 154 2.98 9.51 10.56
N GLN A 155 1.90 8.78 10.88
CA GLN A 155 1.11 8.03 9.89
C GLN A 155 -0.18 8.83 9.66
N ALA A 156 -0.34 9.33 8.44
CA ALA A 156 -1.47 10.16 8.07
C ALA A 156 -2.72 9.31 7.69
N GLY A 157 -2.48 8.11 7.17
CA GLY A 157 -3.45 7.03 6.98
C GLY A 157 -2.87 5.66 7.34
N LYS A 158 -3.73 4.64 7.35
CA LYS A 158 -3.33 3.22 7.42
C LYS A 158 -4.42 2.32 6.84
N THR A 159 -4.02 1.33 6.05
CA THR A 159 -4.85 0.16 5.73
C THR A 159 -4.55 -1.02 6.66
N SER A 160 -5.59 -1.70 7.12
CA SER A 160 -5.51 -2.95 7.87
C SER A 160 -6.30 -4.01 7.12
N SER A 161 -5.68 -5.15 6.82
CA SER A 161 -6.28 -6.21 6.04
C SER A 161 -6.10 -7.57 6.73
N ASN A 162 -7.02 -8.50 6.48
CA ASN A 162 -6.95 -9.86 7.02
C ASN A 162 -7.39 -10.89 5.97
N LEU A 163 -6.41 -11.61 5.39
CA LEU A 163 -6.65 -12.65 4.38
C LEU A 163 -7.54 -13.82 4.86
N ILE A 164 -7.66 -14.04 6.17
CA ILE A 164 -8.48 -15.12 6.74
C ILE A 164 -9.95 -14.72 6.73
N THR A 165 -10.26 -13.50 7.19
CA THR A 165 -11.64 -13.01 7.29
C THR A 165 -12.12 -12.29 6.03
N GLY A 166 -11.18 -11.84 5.17
CA GLY A 166 -11.47 -10.99 4.02
C GLY A 166 -11.79 -9.54 4.40
N GLU A 167 -11.56 -9.16 5.65
CA GLU A 167 -11.84 -7.83 6.16
C GLU A 167 -10.72 -6.85 5.80
N VAL A 168 -11.10 -5.63 5.39
CA VAL A 168 -10.19 -4.51 5.17
C VAL A 168 -10.77 -3.26 5.78
N GLU A 169 -9.96 -2.51 6.53
CA GLU A 169 -10.33 -1.25 7.15
C GLU A 169 -9.30 -0.18 6.79
N ILE A 170 -9.77 1.03 6.50
CA ILE A 170 -8.90 2.19 6.25
C ILE A 170 -9.05 3.18 7.39
N PHE A 171 -7.94 3.53 8.03
CA PHE A 171 -7.86 4.48 9.12
C PHE A 171 -7.35 5.82 8.61
N HIS A 172 -8.05 6.89 8.96
CA HIS A 172 -7.64 8.27 8.66
C HIS A 172 -7.35 9.00 9.95
N ASN A 173 -6.10 9.48 10.11
CA ASN A 173 -5.73 10.26 11.28
C ASN A 173 -6.09 11.73 11.05
N ILE A 174 -7.22 12.18 11.59
CA ILE A 174 -7.70 13.51 11.28
C ILE A 174 -6.78 14.61 11.86
N LYS A 175 -6.08 14.39 12.98
CA LYS A 175 -5.23 15.41 13.62
C LYS A 175 -3.84 15.54 12.99
N ASP A 176 -3.53 14.73 11.99
CA ASP A 176 -2.27 14.83 11.29
C ASP A 176 -2.26 16.06 10.36
N PRO A 177 -1.25 16.94 10.46
CA PRO A 177 -1.13 18.11 9.60
C PRO A 177 -0.84 17.75 8.13
N PHE A 178 -0.63 16.48 7.79
CA PHE A 178 -0.57 15.98 6.41
C PHE A 178 -1.88 15.31 5.97
N ALA A 179 -2.67 14.75 6.91
CA ALA A 179 -3.88 13.99 6.57
C ALA A 179 -5.09 14.83 6.16
N LEU A 180 -5.30 15.98 6.78
CA LEU A 180 -6.48 16.82 6.52
C LEU A 180 -6.18 18.32 6.60
N ALA A 181 -4.89 18.73 6.61
CA ALA A 181 -4.57 20.16 6.63
C ALA A 181 -4.98 20.89 5.34
N ASN A 182 -5.14 20.14 4.25
CA ASN A 182 -5.77 20.60 3.04
C ASN A 182 -6.44 19.42 2.30
N LYS A 183 -7.34 19.75 1.38
CA LYS A 183 -8.08 18.80 0.54
C LYS A 183 -7.17 17.85 -0.25
N ALA A 184 -6.02 18.32 -0.74
CA ALA A 184 -5.12 17.52 -1.56
C ALA A 184 -4.47 16.38 -0.76
N GLY A 185 -3.94 16.67 0.44
CA GLY A 185 -3.38 15.63 1.32
C GLY A 185 -4.43 14.61 1.75
N ALA A 186 -5.65 15.07 2.03
CA ALA A 186 -6.78 14.22 2.37
C ALA A 186 -7.12 13.19 1.29
N LEU A 187 -7.23 13.65 0.05
CA LEU A 187 -7.49 12.81 -1.10
C LEU A 187 -6.31 11.88 -1.38
N GLU A 188 -5.08 12.40 -1.35
CA GLU A 188 -3.86 11.61 -1.57
C GLU A 188 -3.82 10.39 -0.65
N ILE A 189 -4.01 10.59 0.66
CA ILE A 189 -3.98 9.51 1.64
C ILE A 189 -5.16 8.56 1.44
N ALA A 190 -6.37 9.07 1.19
CA ALA A 190 -7.52 8.22 0.97
C ALA A 190 -7.33 7.30 -0.24
N HIS A 191 -6.85 7.85 -1.35
CA HIS A 191 -6.61 7.06 -2.56
C HIS A 191 -5.39 6.14 -2.43
N HIS A 192 -4.35 6.55 -1.69
CA HIS A 192 -3.21 5.69 -1.34
C HIS A 192 -3.68 4.45 -0.58
N GLU A 193 -4.40 4.64 0.53
CA GLU A 193 -4.90 3.52 1.35
C GLU A 193 -5.96 2.69 0.60
N THR A 194 -6.79 3.33 -0.23
CA THR A 194 -7.70 2.60 -1.14
C THR A 194 -6.94 1.73 -2.11
N THR A 195 -5.78 2.17 -2.60
CA THR A 195 -4.96 1.37 -3.52
C THR A 195 -4.46 0.10 -2.83
N HIS A 196 -4.12 0.16 -1.54
CA HIS A 196 -3.83 -1.03 -0.75
C HIS A 196 -5.06 -1.94 -0.62
N ALA A 197 -6.25 -1.39 -0.38
CA ALA A 197 -7.48 -2.17 -0.36
C ALA A 197 -7.77 -2.86 -1.72
N ILE A 198 -7.52 -2.17 -2.84
CA ILE A 198 -7.64 -2.73 -4.20
C ILE A 198 -6.63 -3.88 -4.40
N GLN A 199 -5.36 -3.68 -4.05
CA GLN A 199 -4.32 -4.71 -4.11
C GLN A 199 -4.73 -5.94 -3.28
N PHE A 200 -5.32 -5.73 -2.11
CA PHE A 200 -5.87 -6.80 -1.28
C PHE A 200 -7.07 -7.50 -1.93
N CYS A 201 -7.96 -6.78 -2.62
CA CYS A 201 -9.05 -7.41 -3.38
C CYS A 201 -8.50 -8.38 -4.43
N PHE A 202 -7.44 -8.00 -5.15
CA PHE A 202 -6.75 -8.90 -6.08
C PHE A 202 -6.12 -10.10 -5.37
N ALA A 203 -5.46 -9.88 -4.22
CA ALA A 203 -4.93 -10.97 -3.41
C ALA A 203 -6.01 -11.98 -2.97
N MET A 204 -7.19 -11.49 -2.57
CA MET A 204 -8.33 -12.32 -2.19
C MET A 204 -8.94 -13.06 -3.39
N ALA A 205 -9.03 -12.41 -4.54
CA ALA A 205 -9.53 -13.03 -5.76
C ALA A 205 -8.60 -14.15 -6.27
N TYR A 206 -7.28 -13.99 -6.11
CA TYR A 206 -6.33 -15.08 -6.33
C TYR A 206 -6.53 -16.22 -5.32
N GLN A 207 -6.62 -15.90 -4.02
CA GLN A 207 -6.79 -16.89 -2.95
C GLN A 207 -8.08 -17.72 -3.10
N SER A 208 -9.15 -17.08 -3.58
CA SER A 208 -10.46 -17.71 -3.78
C SER A 208 -10.66 -18.28 -5.19
N GLU A 209 -9.58 -18.35 -5.99
CA GLU A 209 -9.58 -18.90 -7.36
C GLU A 209 -10.57 -18.20 -8.32
N GLN A 210 -10.94 -16.95 -8.04
CA GLN A 210 -11.77 -16.13 -8.92
C GLN A 210 -10.99 -15.68 -10.17
N LEU A 211 -9.70 -15.41 -10.00
CA LEU A 211 -8.81 -15.07 -11.11
C LEU A 211 -8.17 -16.34 -11.68
N GLN A 212 -8.46 -16.61 -12.96
CA GLN A 212 -7.89 -17.76 -13.68
C GLN A 212 -6.46 -17.46 -14.16
N PRO A 213 -5.60 -18.48 -14.35
CA PRO A 213 -4.23 -18.30 -14.84
C PRO A 213 -4.10 -17.58 -16.19
N SER A 214 -5.15 -17.59 -17.01
CA SER A 214 -5.20 -16.85 -18.28
C SER A 214 -5.50 -15.36 -18.12
N HIS A 215 -5.83 -14.90 -16.91
CA HIS A 215 -6.16 -13.51 -16.64
C HIS A 215 -4.90 -12.62 -16.70
N PRO A 216 -4.93 -11.45 -17.36
CA PRO A 216 -3.74 -10.58 -17.48
C PRO A 216 -3.13 -10.18 -16.12
N LEU A 217 -3.95 -10.07 -15.08
CA LEU A 217 -3.54 -9.66 -13.72
C LEU A 217 -3.27 -10.84 -12.77
N TYR A 218 -3.24 -12.08 -13.26
CA TYR A 218 -3.10 -13.27 -12.40
C TYR A 218 -1.79 -13.26 -11.59
N ASP A 219 -0.66 -12.94 -12.23
CA ASP A 219 0.64 -12.95 -11.57
C ASP A 219 0.80 -11.79 -10.56
N ASP A 220 0.17 -10.64 -10.81
CA ASP A 220 0.13 -9.52 -9.86
C ASP A 220 -0.74 -9.85 -8.65
N ALA A 221 -1.92 -10.44 -8.88
CA ALA A 221 -2.79 -10.91 -7.80
C ALA A 221 -2.08 -11.96 -6.92
N LYS A 222 -1.33 -12.87 -7.54
CA LYS A 222 -0.45 -13.83 -6.86
C LYS A 222 0.66 -13.15 -6.08
N LEU A 223 1.29 -12.11 -6.64
CA LEU A 223 2.32 -11.32 -5.97
C LEU A 223 1.75 -10.67 -4.70
N PHE A 224 0.63 -9.95 -4.80
CA PHE A 224 0.00 -9.29 -3.65
C PHE A 224 -0.44 -10.31 -2.59
N HIS A 225 -1.05 -11.43 -2.99
CA HIS A 225 -1.38 -12.52 -2.07
C HIS A 225 -0.15 -13.08 -1.36
N THR A 226 0.97 -13.23 -2.07
CA THR A 226 2.20 -13.77 -1.49
C THR A 226 2.85 -12.80 -0.49
N ILE A 227 2.79 -11.50 -0.78
CA ILE A 227 3.23 -10.44 0.15
C ILE A 227 2.37 -10.48 1.42
N GLU A 228 1.04 -10.44 1.27
CA GLU A 228 0.07 -10.46 2.36
C GLU A 228 0.23 -11.71 3.25
N SER A 229 0.20 -12.90 2.65
CA SER A 229 0.28 -14.17 3.38
C SER A 229 1.64 -14.40 4.08
N SER A 230 2.71 -13.76 3.60
CA SER A 230 4.04 -13.85 4.20
C SER A 230 4.31 -12.74 5.23
N GLY A 231 3.41 -11.75 5.33
CA GLY A 231 3.65 -10.53 6.10
C GLY A 231 4.91 -9.81 5.64
N ALA A 232 5.20 -9.82 4.32
CA ALA A 232 6.44 -9.29 3.75
C ALA A 232 6.40 -7.76 3.60
N TYR A 233 6.02 -7.08 4.67
CA TYR A 233 5.94 -5.63 4.81
C TYR A 233 7.11 -5.15 5.63
N ILE A 234 7.95 -4.28 5.08
CA ILE A 234 8.96 -3.57 5.85
C ILE A 234 8.26 -2.40 6.54
N PRO A 235 8.06 -2.44 7.86
CA PRO A 235 7.41 -1.33 8.51
C PRO A 235 8.43 -0.21 8.77
N GLY A 236 8.09 1.06 8.61
CA GLY A 236 9.11 2.11 8.70
C GLY A 236 9.72 2.30 10.09
N TYR A 237 9.09 1.87 11.18
CA TYR A 237 9.70 1.94 12.52
C TYR A 237 10.95 1.10 12.71
N ILE A 238 11.17 0.06 11.87
CA ILE A 238 12.42 -0.70 11.91
C ILE A 238 13.53 -0.04 11.06
N LEU A 239 13.18 1.02 10.32
CA LEU A 239 14.07 1.78 9.45
C LEU A 239 14.49 3.09 10.13
N LYS A 240 15.72 3.54 9.85
CA LYS A 240 16.15 4.90 10.18
C LYS A 240 15.63 5.87 9.12
N ARG A 241 15.64 7.16 9.44
CA ARG A 241 15.20 8.23 8.51
C ARG A 241 15.94 8.22 7.17
N THR A 242 17.22 7.85 7.17
CA THR A 242 18.05 7.72 5.96
C THR A 242 17.76 6.45 5.15
N GLU A 243 16.83 5.63 5.61
CA GLU A 243 16.53 4.29 5.08
C GLU A 243 15.03 4.18 4.73
N LEU A 244 14.31 5.32 4.67
CA LEU A 244 12.91 5.39 4.23
C LEU A 244 12.73 4.97 2.76
N ASP A 245 13.79 5.01 1.97
CA ASP A 245 13.78 4.54 0.59
C ASP A 245 13.40 3.06 0.53
N ALA A 246 13.90 2.20 1.43
CA ALA A 246 13.49 0.80 1.52
C ALA A 246 11.97 0.62 1.74
N TYR A 247 11.34 1.52 2.49
CA TYR A 247 9.90 1.49 2.73
C TYR A 247 9.13 1.92 1.49
N THR A 248 9.46 3.08 0.95
CA THR A 248 8.76 3.69 -0.20
C THR A 248 8.99 2.94 -1.50
N GLN A 249 10.06 2.14 -1.61
CA GLN A 249 10.35 1.34 -2.79
C GLN A 249 9.62 0.00 -2.81
N GLN A 250 8.89 -0.37 -1.75
CA GLN A 250 8.06 -1.57 -1.77
C GLN A 250 7.03 -1.51 -2.90
N PRO A 251 6.73 -2.63 -3.60
CA PRO A 251 5.94 -2.56 -4.83
C PRO A 251 4.51 -2.05 -4.59
N HIS A 252 3.90 -2.50 -3.49
CA HIS A 252 2.56 -2.06 -3.09
C HIS A 252 2.54 -0.57 -2.69
N GLU A 253 3.56 -0.10 -1.96
CA GLU A 253 3.72 1.30 -1.55
C GLU A 253 3.99 2.23 -2.74
N ARG A 254 4.92 1.86 -3.64
CA ARG A 254 5.24 2.66 -4.84
C ARG A 254 4.00 2.95 -5.67
N LEU A 255 3.18 1.91 -5.89
CA LEU A 255 1.94 2.02 -6.64
C LEU A 255 0.92 2.86 -5.89
N ALA A 256 0.74 2.66 -4.59
CA ALA A 256 -0.19 3.43 -3.77
C ALA A 256 0.18 4.92 -3.69
N PHE A 257 1.47 5.25 -3.54
CA PHE A 257 1.95 6.63 -3.61
C PHE A 257 1.70 7.24 -5.00
N ALA A 258 2.15 6.58 -6.06
CA ALA A 258 1.98 7.09 -7.41
C ALA A 258 0.50 7.34 -7.75
N GLU A 259 -0.37 6.40 -7.41
CA GLU A 259 -1.80 6.50 -7.67
C GLU A 259 -2.48 7.57 -6.79
N GLY A 260 -2.14 7.62 -5.50
CA GLY A 260 -2.66 8.61 -4.56
C GLY A 260 -2.33 10.04 -4.98
N TYR A 261 -1.08 10.31 -5.36
CA TYR A 261 -0.66 11.60 -5.90
C TYR A 261 -1.42 11.93 -7.20
N LYS A 262 -1.41 11.01 -8.16
CA LYS A 262 -2.01 11.21 -9.48
C LYS A 262 -3.50 11.50 -9.40
N LEU A 263 -4.24 10.76 -8.58
CA LEU A 263 -5.68 10.97 -8.37
C LEU A 263 -5.95 12.28 -7.65
N SER A 264 -5.22 12.55 -6.56
CA SER A 264 -5.40 13.79 -5.81
C SER A 264 -5.19 15.02 -6.68
N ASP A 265 -4.07 15.10 -7.40
CA ASP A 265 -3.76 16.23 -8.28
C ASP A 265 -4.85 16.45 -9.33
N ALA A 266 -5.29 15.37 -9.99
CA ALA A 266 -6.32 15.44 -11.02
C ALA A 266 -7.70 15.87 -10.46
N ILE A 267 -8.09 15.37 -9.28
CA ILE A 267 -9.33 15.78 -8.62
C ILE A 267 -9.26 17.26 -8.22
N ILE A 268 -8.12 17.70 -7.69
CA ILE A 268 -7.90 19.10 -7.32
C ILE A 268 -8.06 19.99 -8.54
N GLU A 269 -7.43 19.66 -9.66
CA GLU A 269 -7.54 20.40 -10.93
C GLU A 269 -8.99 20.49 -11.42
N LEU A 270 -9.76 19.39 -11.38
CA LEU A 270 -11.17 19.40 -11.78
C LEU A 270 -12.10 20.14 -10.82
N SER A 271 -11.69 20.29 -9.56
CA SER A 271 -12.44 20.97 -8.51
C SER A 271 -12.18 22.48 -8.45
N GLN A 272 -11.31 23.01 -9.30
CA GLN A 272 -11.17 24.45 -9.53
C GLN A 272 -12.34 24.96 -10.41
#